data_AF-A0A9P1MJM5-F1
#
_entry.id   AF-A0A9P1MJM5-F1
#
_cell.length_a   1.000
_cell.length_b   1.000
_cell.length_c   1.000
_cell.angle_alpha   90.00
_cell.angle_beta   90.00
_cell.angle_gamma   90.00
#
_symmetry.space_group_name_H-M   'P 1'
#
loop_
_entity.id
_entity.type
_entity.pdbx_description
1 polymer ?
#
loop_
_entity_poly.entity_id
_entity_poly.type
_entity_poly.pdbx_seq_one_letter_code
_entity_poly.pdbx_strand_id
1 'polypeptide(L)'
;MYDETACPVDFITEYSNSNLVKGDVDVEEWWRIRDGKLELTWYSPIIWTKKIRLSNIHAIFYMHQKYKPCMKIKGWGMTFSPVWWTCDIARQFRVKTHYNVMIQENEHDIIYKGFTVKNIDFFFEVVKPYLSDSTTIYNAFPF
;
A
#
# COMPACT_ATOMS: atom_id res chain seq x y z
N MET A 1 -15.10 29.92 20.44
CA MET A 1 -16.23 29.58 19.57
C MET A 1 -15.60 29.22 18.23
N TYR A 2 -15.42 27.93 17.97
CA TYR A 2 -14.79 27.46 16.74
C TYR A 2 -15.87 27.41 15.66
N ASP A 3 -15.59 28.06 14.54
CA ASP A 3 -16.41 28.05 13.33
C ASP A 3 -16.18 26.72 12.59
N GLU A 4 -17.24 25.92 12.47
CA GLU A 4 -17.24 24.58 11.84
C GLU A 4 -17.58 24.62 10.34
N THR A 5 -17.48 25.76 9.65
CA THR A 5 -17.96 25.87 8.25
C THR A 5 -16.90 26.03 7.16
N ALA A 6 -15.62 25.88 7.45
CA ALA A 6 -14.58 25.89 6.41
C ALA A 6 -14.14 24.47 6.02
N CYS A 7 -14.95 23.79 5.19
CA CYS A 7 -14.45 22.71 4.33
C CYS A 7 -13.53 23.32 3.27
N PRO A 8 -12.20 23.07 3.27
CA PRO A 8 -11.35 23.60 2.24
C PRO A 8 -11.39 22.65 1.04
N VAL A 9 -12.03 23.17 -0.01
CA VAL A 9 -11.70 23.01 -1.43
C VAL A 9 -11.65 21.60 -2.01
N ASP A 10 -12.58 21.38 -2.93
CA ASP A 10 -12.66 20.27 -3.87
C ASP A 10 -11.31 19.89 -4.47
N PHE A 11 -10.76 18.77 -3.99
CA PHE A 11 -9.89 17.92 -4.81
C PHE A 11 -10.69 16.66 -5.17
N ILE A 12 -11.77 16.88 -5.91
CA ILE A 12 -12.29 15.85 -6.82
C ILE A 12 -11.26 15.77 -7.95
N THR A 13 -10.19 14.98 -7.74
CA THR A 13 -9.42 14.52 -8.89
C THR A 13 -10.31 13.49 -9.58
N GLU A 14 -10.76 13.85 -10.78
CA GLU A 14 -11.51 13.02 -11.70
C GLU A 14 -10.89 11.62 -11.83
N TYR A 15 -11.43 10.64 -11.09
CA TYR A 15 -11.37 9.24 -11.52
C TYR A 15 -12.57 9.00 -12.45
N SER A 16 -12.69 9.81 -13.50
CA SER A 16 -13.70 9.63 -14.52
C SER A 16 -13.15 8.71 -15.61
N ASN A 17 -13.76 7.53 -15.71
CA ASN A 17 -13.84 6.72 -16.91
C ASN A 17 -12.52 6.45 -17.64
N SER A 18 -11.78 5.46 -17.17
CA SER A 18 -11.24 4.47 -18.10
C SER A 18 -11.84 3.12 -17.75
N ASN A 19 -12.40 2.47 -18.76
CA ASN A 19 -12.84 1.09 -18.72
C ASN A 19 -11.88 0.25 -17.84
N LEU A 20 -12.42 -0.49 -16.86
CA LEU A 20 -11.70 -1.50 -16.09
C LEU A 20 -11.25 -2.65 -17.02
N VAL A 21 -10.32 -2.33 -17.91
CA VAL A 21 -9.54 -3.23 -18.72
C VAL A 21 -8.33 -3.57 -17.86
N LYS A 22 -7.92 -4.83 -17.87
CA LYS A 22 -6.60 -5.25 -17.39
C LYS A 22 -5.54 -4.26 -17.92
N GLY A 23 -5.06 -3.36 -17.08
CA GLY A 23 -4.31 -2.19 -17.53
C GLY A 23 -3.57 -1.50 -16.40
N ASP A 24 -2.48 -0.84 -16.77
CA ASP A 24 -1.56 -0.17 -15.87
C ASP A 24 -2.26 0.91 -15.02
N VAL A 25 -2.07 0.85 -13.70
CA VAL A 25 -2.58 1.82 -12.73
C VAL A 25 -1.41 2.41 -11.95
N ASP A 26 -1.10 3.69 -12.19
CA ASP A 26 -0.18 4.47 -11.37
C ASP A 26 -0.99 5.16 -10.27
N VAL A 27 -0.80 4.75 -9.01
CA VAL A 27 -1.65 5.21 -7.90
C VAL A 27 -0.90 6.09 -6.92
N GLU A 28 0.40 5.86 -6.68
CA GLU A 28 1.26 6.72 -5.84
C GLU A 28 2.74 6.66 -6.29
N GLU A 29 3.58 7.57 -5.80
CA GLU A 29 5.03 7.65 -6.14
C GLU A 29 5.82 6.36 -5.80
N TRP A 30 5.29 5.53 -4.89
CA TRP A 30 6.01 4.37 -4.31
C TRP A 30 5.44 3.01 -4.71
N TRP A 31 4.24 2.98 -5.31
CA TRP A 31 3.63 1.74 -5.77
C TRP A 31 2.73 1.96 -6.99
N ARG A 32 2.74 0.98 -7.89
CA ARG A 32 1.92 0.95 -9.10
C ARG A 32 1.64 -0.47 -9.52
N ILE A 33 0.57 -0.67 -10.29
CA ILE A 33 0.24 -1.97 -10.87
C ILE A 33 0.45 -1.85 -12.37
N ARG A 34 1.31 -2.69 -12.95
CA ARG A 34 1.55 -2.72 -14.40
C ARG A 34 1.67 -4.15 -14.91
N ASP A 35 0.98 -4.47 -15.99
CA ASP A 35 0.97 -5.83 -16.57
C ASP A 35 0.71 -6.96 -15.53
N GLY A 36 -0.21 -6.75 -14.59
CA GLY A 36 -0.49 -7.71 -13.50
C GLY A 36 0.64 -7.88 -12.49
N LYS A 37 1.59 -6.92 -12.43
CA LYS A 37 2.67 -6.86 -11.45
C LYS A 37 2.48 -5.65 -10.54
N LEU A 38 2.65 -5.86 -9.25
CA LEU A 38 2.83 -4.79 -8.29
C LEU A 38 4.29 -4.35 -8.33
N GLU A 39 4.55 -3.11 -8.72
CA GLU A 39 5.86 -2.50 -8.64
C GLU A 39 5.95 -1.67 -7.37
N LEU A 40 6.94 -1.95 -6.53
CA LEU A 40 7.22 -1.26 -5.28
C LEU A 40 8.57 -0.57 -5.40
N THR A 41 8.67 0.69 -4.99
CA THR A 41 9.89 1.48 -5.11
C THR A 41 10.46 1.83 -3.73
N TRP A 42 11.74 1.53 -3.54
CA TRP A 42 12.54 1.91 -2.39
C TRP A 42 13.60 2.94 -2.79
N TYR A 43 13.91 3.81 -1.86
CA TYR A 43 15.00 4.77 -1.91
C TYR A 43 16.07 4.35 -0.89
N SER A 44 17.19 3.84 -1.40
CA SER A 44 18.50 3.91 -0.74
C SER A 44 19.27 5.03 -1.48
N PRO A 45 20.59 5.29 -1.32
CA PRO A 45 21.29 6.28 -2.17
C PRO A 45 21.08 6.06 -3.69
N ILE A 46 20.59 4.87 -4.08
CA ILE A 46 20.08 4.50 -5.38
C ILE A 46 18.59 4.09 -5.24
N ILE A 47 17.74 4.53 -6.18
CA ILE A 47 16.35 4.10 -6.30
C ILE A 47 16.31 2.66 -6.81
N TRP A 48 15.56 1.79 -6.11
CA TRP A 48 15.37 0.41 -6.51
C TRP A 48 13.88 0.07 -6.58
N THR A 49 13.45 -0.51 -7.70
CA THR A 49 12.07 -0.97 -7.89
C THR A 49 12.03 -2.48 -7.98
N LYS A 50 11.24 -3.12 -7.12
CA LYS A 50 10.93 -4.55 -7.22
C LYS A 50 9.60 -4.71 -7.92
N LYS A 51 9.54 -5.68 -8.83
CA LYS A 51 8.31 -6.11 -9.49
C LYS A 51 7.88 -7.45 -8.93
N ILE A 52 6.66 -7.50 -8.40
CA ILE A 52 6.05 -8.70 -7.81
C ILE A 52 4.87 -9.08 -8.69
N ARG A 53 4.80 -10.32 -9.19
CA ARG A 53 3.60 -10.79 -9.90
C ARG A 53 2.45 -10.91 -8.89
N LEU A 54 1.31 -10.29 -9.18
CA LEU A 54 0.14 -10.33 -8.29
C LEU A 54 -0.36 -11.77 -8.08
N SER A 55 -0.24 -12.62 -9.10
CA SER A 55 -0.55 -14.06 -9.02
C SER A 55 0.31 -14.82 -8.01
N ASN A 56 1.48 -14.29 -7.67
CA ASN A 56 2.42 -14.91 -6.76
C ASN A 56 2.28 -14.36 -5.34
N ILE A 57 1.25 -13.57 -5.05
CA ILE A 57 1.04 -13.07 -3.69
C ILE A 57 0.31 -14.14 -2.89
N HIS A 58 0.99 -14.68 -1.87
CA HIS A 58 0.38 -15.62 -0.93
C HIS A 58 -0.57 -14.93 0.03
N ALA A 59 -0.17 -13.79 0.62
CA ALA A 59 -1.02 -13.06 1.56
C ALA A 59 -0.87 -11.54 1.49
N ILE A 60 -1.98 -10.86 1.76
CA ILE A 60 -2.07 -9.40 1.88
C ILE A 60 -2.56 -9.06 3.29
N PHE A 61 -1.78 -8.27 4.02
CA PHE A 61 -2.16 -7.76 5.32
C PHE A 61 -2.38 -6.25 5.19
N TYR A 62 -3.46 -5.73 5.76
CA TYR A 62 -3.70 -4.30 5.75
C TYR A 62 -4.23 -3.80 7.10
N MET A 63 -3.85 -2.58 7.46
CA MET A 63 -4.32 -1.94 8.68
C MET A 63 -4.38 -0.43 8.49
N HIS A 64 -5.44 0.18 9.01
CA HIS A 64 -5.56 1.63 9.02
C HIS A 64 -4.40 2.28 9.79
N GLN A 65 -3.79 3.32 9.22
CA GLN A 65 -2.71 4.04 9.87
C GLN A 65 -3.24 4.82 11.08
N LYS A 66 -2.78 4.47 12.28
CA LYS A 66 -3.13 5.17 13.53
C LYS A 66 -2.03 6.16 13.89
N TYR A 67 -2.40 7.28 14.53
CA TYR A 67 -1.48 8.37 14.94
C TYR A 67 -0.42 7.92 15.97
N LYS A 68 -0.69 6.82 16.68
CA LYS A 68 0.23 6.16 17.61
C LYS A 68 0.04 4.65 17.45
N PRO A 69 0.68 4.01 16.47
CA PRO A 69 0.64 2.55 16.41
C PRO A 69 1.34 2.01 17.67
N CYS A 70 0.80 0.95 18.28
CA CYS A 70 1.41 0.34 19.48
C CYS A 70 2.85 -0.13 19.19
N MET A 71 3.13 -0.47 17.92
CA MET A 71 4.46 -0.67 17.38
C MET A 71 4.84 0.50 16.48
N LYS A 72 6.00 1.12 16.74
CA LYS A 72 6.52 2.23 15.93
C LYS A 72 6.87 1.71 14.52
N ILE A 73 5.93 1.84 13.58
CA ILE A 73 6.17 1.46 12.20
C ILE A 73 7.04 2.54 11.54
N LYS A 74 8.28 2.21 11.15
CA LYS A 74 9.19 3.17 10.47
C LYS A 74 8.61 3.59 9.14
N GLY A 75 8.80 4.86 8.75
CA GLY A 75 8.37 5.37 7.45
C GLY A 75 9.00 4.69 6.23
N TRP A 76 10.21 4.14 6.35
CA TRP A 76 10.91 3.45 5.26
C TRP A 76 11.93 2.44 5.80
N GLY A 77 12.32 1.46 4.97
CA GLY A 77 13.33 0.45 5.29
C GLY A 77 12.83 -0.62 6.27
N MET A 78 13.77 -1.39 6.85
CA MET A 78 13.48 -2.40 7.89
C MET A 78 13.77 -1.86 9.31
N THR A 79 13.08 -2.43 10.31
CA THR A 79 13.29 -2.22 11.76
C THR A 79 13.40 -3.58 12.47
N PHE A 80 13.03 -3.65 13.75
CA PHE A 80 12.79 -4.90 14.47
C PHE A 80 11.58 -5.69 13.97
N SER A 81 10.71 -5.10 13.12
CA SER A 81 9.64 -5.84 12.46
C SER A 81 10.16 -6.49 11.16
N PRO A 82 9.65 -7.68 10.78
CA PRO A 82 10.00 -8.39 9.54
C PRO A 82 9.47 -7.70 8.26
N VAL A 83 9.29 -6.39 8.27
CA VAL A 83 8.65 -5.64 7.18
C VAL A 83 9.63 -4.67 6.57
N TRP A 84 9.81 -4.78 5.26
CA TRP A 84 10.60 -3.86 4.47
C TRP A 84 9.70 -2.83 3.81
N TRP A 85 9.62 -1.64 4.40
CA TRP A 85 8.78 -0.55 3.92
C TRP A 85 9.39 0.18 2.72
N THR A 86 8.57 0.45 1.69
CA THR A 86 8.88 1.38 0.61
C THR A 86 9.15 2.78 1.14
N CYS A 87 9.74 3.64 0.32
CA CYS A 87 10.20 4.96 0.77
C CYS A 87 9.10 6.03 0.83
N ASP A 88 8.06 5.75 1.59
CA ASP A 88 7.07 6.75 1.97
C ASP A 88 7.53 7.49 3.24
N ILE A 89 8.47 8.43 3.09
CA ILE A 89 8.95 9.27 4.20
C ILE A 89 7.77 10.05 4.82
N ALA A 90 6.83 10.48 3.97
CA ALA A 90 5.61 11.17 4.39
C ALA A 90 4.71 10.28 5.27
N ARG A 91 4.88 8.95 5.26
CA ARG A 91 4.14 8.03 6.14
C ARG A 91 4.26 8.38 7.61
N GLN A 92 5.39 8.94 8.06
CA GLN A 92 5.53 9.35 9.47
C GLN A 92 4.76 10.63 9.82
N PHE A 93 4.33 11.38 8.81
CA PHE A 93 3.69 12.69 8.94
C PHE A 93 2.24 12.70 8.44
N ARG A 94 1.79 11.68 7.69
CA ARG A 94 0.42 11.52 7.21
C ARG A 94 -0.53 11.17 8.37
N VAL A 95 -1.64 11.90 8.45
CA VAL A 95 -2.74 11.66 9.41
C VAL A 95 -3.85 10.83 8.77
N LYS A 96 -4.30 9.81 9.51
CA LYS A 96 -5.62 9.11 9.51
C LYS A 96 -6.33 8.75 8.19
N THR A 97 -5.78 8.99 7.00
CA THR A 97 -6.49 8.72 5.72
C THR A 97 -5.79 7.68 4.87
N HIS A 98 -4.90 6.89 5.47
CA HIS A 98 -4.05 5.94 4.76
C HIS A 98 -4.06 4.59 5.47
N TYR A 99 -3.82 3.55 4.69
CA TYR A 99 -3.67 2.17 5.11
C TYR A 99 -2.22 1.76 4.91
N ASN A 100 -1.69 1.04 5.88
CA ASN A 100 -0.45 0.31 5.71
C ASN A 100 -0.80 -1.06 5.14
N VAL A 101 -0.18 -1.42 4.02
CA VAL A 101 -0.33 -2.71 3.35
C VAL A 101 0.99 -3.46 3.41
N MET A 102 0.93 -4.77 3.65
CA MET A 102 2.08 -5.67 3.62
C MET A 102 1.78 -6.86 2.74
N ILE A 103 2.76 -7.22 1.92
CA ILE A 103 2.67 -8.33 0.98
C ILE A 103 3.63 -9.43 1.39
N GLN A 104 3.10 -10.65 1.43
CA GLN A 104 3.84 -11.88 1.53
C GLN A 104 3.77 -12.58 0.17
N GLU A 105 4.92 -12.77 -0.49
CA GLU A 105 4.98 -13.43 -1.79
C GLU A 105 4.81 -14.94 -1.61
N ASN A 106 5.61 -15.56 -0.74
CA ASN A 106 5.50 -17.00 -0.47
C ASN A 106 5.07 -17.27 0.97
N GLU A 107 4.40 -18.40 1.22
CA GLU A 107 4.00 -18.83 2.57
C GLU A 107 5.17 -18.89 3.56
N HIS A 108 6.38 -19.20 3.07
CA HIS A 108 7.60 -19.29 3.88
C HIS A 108 8.40 -17.97 3.93
N ASP A 109 7.95 -16.90 3.28
CA ASP A 109 8.63 -15.61 3.35
C ASP A 109 8.53 -15.04 4.77
N ILE A 110 9.67 -14.92 5.43
CA ILE A 110 9.79 -14.24 6.73
C ILE A 110 9.92 -12.71 6.60
N ILE A 111 10.06 -12.17 5.38
CA ILE A 111 10.16 -10.72 5.12
C ILE A 111 8.99 -10.26 4.26
N TYR A 112 8.16 -9.40 4.84
CA TYR A 112 7.04 -8.75 4.18
C TYR A 112 7.49 -7.47 3.46
N LYS A 113 6.79 -7.11 2.39
CA LYS A 113 7.04 -5.88 1.63
C LYS A 113 5.91 -4.91 1.92
N GLY A 114 6.24 -3.81 2.60
CA GLY A 114 5.27 -2.87 3.13
C GLY A 114 5.17 -1.59 2.30
N PHE A 115 3.98 -1.05 2.12
CA PHE A 115 3.75 0.25 1.48
C PHE A 115 2.45 0.90 2.00
N THR A 116 2.24 2.15 1.62
CA THR A 116 1.05 2.93 2.01
C THR A 116 0.07 3.02 0.87
N VAL A 117 -1.22 2.95 1.19
CA VAL A 117 -2.32 3.13 0.25
C VAL A 117 -3.31 4.14 0.82
N LYS A 118 -3.68 5.16 0.05
CA LYS A 118 -4.72 6.13 0.45
C LYS A 118 -6.14 5.53 0.45
N ASN A 119 -6.51 4.80 -0.60
CA ASN A 119 -7.83 4.17 -0.75
C ASN A 119 -7.68 2.64 -0.85
N ILE A 120 -7.97 1.94 0.25
CA ILE A 120 -7.81 0.49 0.33
C ILE A 120 -8.81 -0.27 -0.56
N ASP A 121 -10.03 0.26 -0.71
CA ASP A 121 -11.07 -0.37 -1.54
C ASP A 121 -10.67 -0.33 -3.00
N PHE A 122 -10.22 0.84 -3.48
CA PHE A 122 -9.68 0.99 -4.83
C PHE A 122 -8.47 0.08 -5.07
N PHE A 123 -7.54 0.00 -4.11
CA PHE A 123 -6.42 -0.94 -4.21
C PHE A 123 -6.92 -2.38 -4.43
N PHE A 124 -7.90 -2.83 -3.65
CA PHE A 124 -8.47 -4.17 -3.78
C PHE A 124 -9.22 -4.37 -5.09
N GLU A 125 -9.96 -3.38 -5.58
CA GLU A 125 -10.61 -3.43 -6.90
C GLU A 125 -9.59 -3.69 -8.01
N VAL A 126 -8.40 -3.07 -7.93
CA VAL A 126 -7.36 -3.23 -8.94
C VAL A 126 -6.57 -4.54 -8.76
N VAL A 127 -6.24 -4.96 -7.54
CA VAL A 127 -5.42 -6.18 -7.36
C VAL A 127 -6.21 -7.48 -7.45
N LYS A 128 -7.44 -7.53 -6.93
CA LYS A 128 -8.23 -8.77 -6.81
C LYS A 128 -8.33 -9.57 -8.11
N PRO A 129 -8.53 -8.96 -9.30
CA PRO A 129 -8.60 -9.70 -10.57
C PRO A 129 -7.32 -10.48 -10.94
N TYR A 130 -6.19 -10.21 -10.29
CA TYR A 130 -4.89 -10.83 -10.57
C TYR A 130 -4.38 -11.74 -9.46
N LEU A 131 -5.05 -11.77 -8.31
CA LEU A 131 -4.67 -12.62 -7.20
C LEU A 131 -5.00 -14.08 -7.51
N SER A 132 -4.27 -14.99 -6.86
CA SER A 132 -4.63 -16.41 -6.87
C SER A 132 -5.88 -16.61 -6.00
N ASP A 133 -6.71 -17.61 -6.32
CA ASP A 133 -7.83 -18.03 -5.46
C ASP A 133 -7.35 -18.47 -4.06
N SER A 134 -6.08 -18.86 -3.95
CA SER A 134 -5.42 -19.23 -2.69
C SER A 134 -4.87 -18.04 -1.90
N THR A 135 -4.91 -16.82 -2.44
CA THR A 135 -4.38 -15.63 -1.77
C THR A 135 -5.25 -15.27 -0.58
N THR A 136 -4.65 -15.18 0.61
CA THR A 136 -5.39 -14.81 1.84
C THR A 136 -5.26 -13.31 2.15
N ILE A 137 -6.35 -12.68 2.58
CA ILE A 137 -6.38 -11.25 2.92
C ILE A 137 -6.74 -11.09 4.40
N TYR A 138 -5.89 -10.38 5.14
CA TYR A 138 -6.02 -10.16 6.58
C TYR A 138 -6.14 -8.67 6.90
N ASN A 139 -7.08 -8.31 7.76
CA ASN A 139 -7.31 -6.92 8.23
C ASN A 139 -6.50 -6.56 9.49
N ALA A 140 -5.41 -7.29 9.74
CA ALA A 140 -4.50 -7.10 10.86
C ALA A 140 -3.09 -7.55 10.43
N PHE A 141 -2.07 -7.11 11.16
CA PHE A 141 -0.69 -7.56 10.94
C PHE A 141 -0.43 -8.86 11.71
N PRO A 142 0.49 -9.73 11.23
CA PRO A 142 0.71 -11.04 11.83
C PRO A 142 1.59 -11.00 13.10
N PHE A 143 1.75 -9.85 13.75
CA PHE A 143 2.59 -9.63 14.94
C PHE A 143 2.08 -8.48 15.82
#